data_AF-D6RP03-F1
#
_entry.id   AF-D6RP03-F1
#
_cell.length_a   1.000
_cell.length_b   1.000
_cell.length_c   1.000
_cell.angle_alpha   90.00
_cell.angle_beta   90.00
_cell.angle_gamma   90.00
#
_symmetry.space_group_name_H-M   'P 1'
#
loop_
_entity.id
_entity.type
_entity.pdbx_description
1 polymer ?
#
loop_
_entity_poly.entity_id
_entity_poly.type
_entity_poly.pdbx_seq_one_letter_code
_entity_poly.pdbx_strand_id
1 'polypeptide(L)'
;MMSTLEIPRLTHLPLEILMEIMKHVEWNDVLSLRRCCRALHSVSKDRDVWLSLLRRYCNTVIPRPFFLSKPLELYSSEDLEARIVNWWTGWEGLRPTMQTFTTDETSSSFTWE
;
A
#
# COMPACT_ATOMS: atom_id res chain seq x y z
N MET A 1 15.86 -40.98 6.31
CA MET A 1 15.61 -39.88 7.28
C MET A 1 15.12 -38.69 6.49
N MET A 2 13.82 -38.38 6.56
CA MET A 2 13.27 -37.15 5.97
C MET A 2 13.49 -36.03 6.99
N SER A 3 14.43 -35.13 6.71
CA SER A 3 14.57 -33.88 7.47
C SER A 3 13.32 -33.04 7.21
N THR A 4 12.49 -32.87 8.24
CA THR A 4 11.41 -31.89 8.25
C THR A 4 12.02 -30.50 8.08
N LEU A 5 11.82 -29.89 6.92
CA LEU A 5 12.18 -28.49 6.68
C LEU A 5 11.31 -27.62 7.59
N GLU A 6 11.86 -27.25 8.74
CA GLU A 6 11.25 -26.23 9.59
C GLU A 6 11.29 -24.90 8.83
N ILE A 7 10.13 -24.41 8.42
CA ILE A 7 10.01 -23.09 7.80
C ILE A 7 10.27 -22.05 8.89
N PRO A 8 11.30 -21.19 8.76
CA PRO A 8 11.60 -20.19 9.76
C PRO A 8 10.40 -19.26 9.93
N ARG A 9 9.98 -19.04 11.19
CA ARG A 9 8.93 -18.07 11.48
C ARG A 9 9.47 -16.66 11.21
N LEU A 10 8.65 -15.85 10.54
CA LEU A 10 8.99 -14.45 10.25
C LEU A 10 9.42 -13.70 11.51
N THR A 11 8.76 -13.93 12.65
CA THR A 11 9.05 -13.27 13.93
C THR A 11 10.37 -13.66 14.58
N HIS A 12 11.05 -14.70 14.10
CA HIS A 12 12.38 -15.09 14.57
C HIS A 12 13.51 -14.44 13.76
N LEU A 13 13.18 -13.71 12.69
CA LEU A 13 14.17 -12.96 11.94
C LEU A 13 14.65 -11.74 12.73
N PRO A 14 15.91 -11.32 12.56
CA PRO A 14 16.40 -10.06 13.11
C PRO A 14 15.58 -8.86 12.63
N LEU A 15 15.56 -7.81 13.44
CA LEU A 15 14.75 -6.61 13.19
C LEU A 15 15.14 -5.93 11.87
N GLU A 16 16.42 -5.96 11.54
CA GLU A 16 17.00 -5.40 10.32
C GLU A 16 16.48 -6.11 9.08
N ILE A 17 16.33 -7.44 9.14
CA ILE A 17 15.77 -8.24 8.05
C ILE A 17 14.27 -7.96 7.90
N LEU A 18 13.54 -7.87 9.02
CA LEU A 18 12.13 -7.49 9.00
C LEU A 18 11.93 -6.10 8.39
N MET A 19 12.81 -5.15 8.72
CA MET A 19 12.80 -3.80 8.16
C MET A 19 13.08 -3.81 6.67
N GLU A 20 14.08 -4.57 6.23
CA GLU A 20 14.37 -4.69 4.80
C GLU A 20 13.19 -5.31 4.06
N ILE A 21 12.56 -6.37 4.58
CA ILE A 21 11.34 -6.94 4.01
C ILE A 21 10.24 -5.87 3.89
N MET A 22 9.97 -5.09 4.94
CA MET A 22 8.92 -4.07 4.93
C MET A 22 9.14 -2.96 3.90
N LYS A 23 10.39 -2.62 3.53
CA LYS A 23 10.68 -1.62 2.48
C LYS A 23 10.15 -2.06 1.10
N HIS A 24 9.95 -3.36 0.89
CA HIS A 24 9.47 -3.95 -0.36
C HIS A 24 7.97 -4.27 -0.36
N VAL A 25 7.27 -4.03 0.75
CA VAL A 25 5.82 -4.28 0.89
C VAL A 25 5.02 -3.04 0.47
N GLU A 26 3.73 -3.20 0.12
CA GLU A 26 2.83 -2.08 -0.20
C GLU A 26 2.31 -1.38 1.06
N TRP A 27 1.86 -0.13 0.93
CA TRP A 27 1.55 0.73 2.09
C TRP A 27 0.46 0.15 2.99
N ASN A 28 -0.60 -0.41 2.39
CA ASN A 28 -1.73 -1.02 3.10
C ASN A 28 -1.32 -2.30 3.82
N ASP A 29 -0.42 -3.07 3.23
CA ASP A 29 0.13 -4.29 3.79
C ASP A 29 1.07 -3.99 4.97
N VAL A 30 1.87 -2.91 4.89
CA VAL A 30 2.67 -2.41 6.03
C VAL A 30 1.75 -2.08 7.21
N LEU A 31 0.62 -1.40 6.98
CA LEU A 31 -0.36 -1.10 8.03
C LEU A 31 -1.06 -2.35 8.57
N SER A 32 -1.24 -3.37 7.74
CA SER A 32 -1.82 -4.65 8.15
C SER A 32 -0.85 -5.45 9.01
N LEU A 33 0.42 -5.58 8.58
CA LEU A 33 1.50 -6.25 9.32
C LEU A 33 1.76 -5.63 10.69
N ARG A 34 1.61 -4.31 10.81
CA ARG A 34 1.71 -3.57 12.08
C ARG A 34 0.82 -4.16 13.18
N ARG A 35 -0.36 -4.68 12.82
CA ARG A 35 -1.34 -5.21 13.78
C ARG A 35 -1.05 -6.64 14.22
N CYS A 36 -0.08 -7.32 13.59
CA CYS A 36 0.18 -8.73 13.83
C CYS A 36 1.02 -8.98 15.09
N CYS A 37 2.08 -8.20 15.33
CA CYS A 37 2.92 -8.37 16.52
C CYS A 37 3.75 -7.12 16.85
N ARG A 38 4.36 -7.09 18.05
CA ARG A 38 5.16 -5.95 18.54
C ARG A 38 6.39 -5.65 17.68
N ALA A 39 7.08 -6.67 17.17
CA ALA A 39 8.25 -6.48 16.32
C ALA A 39 7.86 -5.79 15.01
N LEU A 40 6.83 -6.30 14.32
CA LEU A 40 6.30 -5.71 13.09
C LEU A 40 5.72 -4.32 13.35
N HIS A 41 5.07 -4.10 14.50
CA HIS A 41 4.62 -2.76 14.89
C HIS A 41 5.78 -1.76 14.98
N SER A 42 6.88 -2.14 15.63
CA SER A 42 8.07 -1.28 15.74
C SER A 42 8.66 -0.96 14.37
N VAL A 43 8.87 -1.99 13.54
CA VAL A 43 9.49 -1.83 12.22
C VAL A 43 8.62 -1.01 11.27
N SER A 44 7.29 -1.21 11.32
CA SER A 44 6.35 -0.51 10.44
C SER A 44 6.29 1.01 10.67
N LYS A 45 6.90 1.50 11.75
CA LYS A 45 7.00 2.93 12.07
C LYS A 45 8.37 3.50 11.73
N ASP A 46 9.27 2.70 11.16
CA ASP A 46 10.59 3.17 10.79
C ASP A 46 10.52 4.10 9.57
N ARG A 47 11.29 5.18 9.62
CA ARG A 47 11.31 6.21 8.58
C ARG A 47 11.80 5.65 7.24
N ASP A 48 12.74 4.72 7.25
CA ASP A 48 13.33 4.16 6.03
C ASP A 48 12.35 3.27 5.26
N VAL A 49 11.41 2.64 5.96
CA VAL A 49 10.30 1.90 5.33
C VAL A 49 9.46 2.84 4.47
N TRP A 50 8.95 3.92 5.06
CA TRP A 50 8.12 4.89 4.36
C TRP A 50 8.87 5.67 3.28
N LEU A 51 10.15 6.01 3.54
CA LEU A 51 11.00 6.66 2.55
C LEU A 51 11.24 5.77 1.32
N SER A 52 11.52 4.49 1.53
CA SER A 52 11.73 3.52 0.43
C SER A 52 10.47 3.38 -0.42
N LEU A 53 9.32 3.34 0.25
CA LEU A 53 8.02 3.22 -0.37
C LEU A 53 7.65 4.49 -1.17
N LEU A 54 7.91 5.68 -0.64
CA LEU A 54 7.77 6.95 -1.37
C LEU A 54 8.63 6.96 -2.64
N ARG A 55 9.91 6.59 -2.52
CA ARG A 55 10.84 6.54 -3.66
C ARG A 55 10.35 5.60 -4.76
N ARG A 56 9.85 4.41 -4.38
CA ARG A 56 9.25 3.45 -5.30
C ARG A 56 8.07 4.05 -6.03
N TYR A 57 7.13 4.70 -5.33
CA TYR A 57 5.96 5.32 -5.95
C TYR A 57 6.29 6.50 -6.87
N CYS A 58 7.25 7.35 -6.49
CA CYS A 58 7.74 8.44 -7.33
C CYS A 58 8.35 7.97 -8.66
N ASN A 59 8.79 6.72 -8.73
CA ASN A 59 9.35 6.12 -9.93
C ASN A 59 8.35 5.29 -10.74
N THR A 60 7.16 5.01 -10.21
CA THR A 60 6.22 4.04 -10.80
C THR A 60 4.82 4.60 -11.00
N VAL A 61 4.19 5.15 -9.96
CA VAL A 61 2.73 5.43 -9.99
C VAL A 61 2.38 6.90 -9.75
N ILE A 62 3.22 7.67 -9.07
CA ILE A 62 2.91 9.08 -8.80
C ILE A 62 3.23 9.91 -10.05
N PRO A 63 2.23 10.54 -10.70
CA PRO A 63 2.48 11.42 -11.83
C PRO A 63 3.24 12.66 -11.34
N ARG A 64 4.28 13.03 -12.08
CA ARG A 64 5.04 14.25 -11.80
C ARG A 64 4.26 15.48 -12.27
N PRO A 65 4.33 16.60 -11.53
CA PRO A 65 5.19 16.84 -10.37
C PRO A 65 4.54 16.49 -9.01
N PHE A 66 5.24 15.68 -8.21
CA PHE A 66 4.91 15.48 -6.79
C PHE A 66 5.64 16.53 -5.95
N PHE A 67 4.88 17.49 -5.41
CA PHE A 67 5.44 18.57 -4.61
C PHE A 67 5.50 18.18 -3.13
N LEU A 68 6.71 18.28 -2.56
CA LEU A 68 6.96 18.27 -1.12
C LEU A 68 7.02 19.71 -0.62
N SER A 69 6.45 19.98 0.55
CA SER A 69 6.44 21.33 1.14
C SER A 69 7.77 21.70 1.80
N LYS A 70 8.60 20.71 2.12
CA LYS A 70 9.94 20.86 2.70
C LYS A 70 10.89 19.81 2.09
N PRO A 71 12.23 19.97 2.22
CA PRO A 71 13.19 18.93 1.86
C PRO A 71 12.85 17.58 2.50
N LEU A 72 13.09 16.48 1.78
CA LEU A 72 12.71 15.12 2.18
C LEU A 72 13.38 14.68 3.48
N GLU A 73 14.55 15.21 3.76
CA GLU A 73 15.36 15.00 4.96
C GLU A 73 14.65 15.52 6.23
N LEU A 74 13.77 16.52 6.09
CA LEU A 74 13.04 17.14 7.20
C LEU A 74 11.69 16.47 7.48
N TYR A 75 11.27 15.47 6.70
CA TYR A 75 10.07 14.69 6.97
C TYR A 75 10.36 13.61 8.02
N SER A 76 9.55 13.56 9.08
CA SER A 76 9.57 12.45 10.03
C SER A 76 8.96 11.19 9.41
N SER A 77 9.06 10.06 10.12
CA SER A 77 8.39 8.82 9.70
C SER A 77 6.88 9.01 9.57
N GLU A 78 6.27 9.68 10.54
CA GLU A 78 4.84 9.97 10.59
C GLU A 78 4.42 10.91 9.47
N ASP A 79 5.22 11.94 9.16
CA ASP A 79 4.92 12.83 8.05
C ASP A 79 4.91 12.07 6.70
N LEU A 80 5.87 11.15 6.49
CA LEU A 80 5.96 10.33 5.29
C LEU A 80 4.78 9.35 5.20
N GLU A 81 4.50 8.65 6.30
CA GLU A 81 3.36 7.73 6.41
C GLU A 81 2.06 8.47 6.06
N ALA A 82 1.78 9.58 6.74
CA ALA A 82 0.57 10.36 6.51
C ALA A 82 0.47 10.82 5.06
N ARG A 83 1.58 11.28 4.47
CA ARG A 83 1.58 11.74 3.07
C ARG A 83 1.25 10.62 2.08
N ILE A 84 1.85 9.44 2.28
CA ILE A 84 1.61 8.27 1.43
C ILE A 84 0.18 7.77 1.59
N VAL A 85 -0.26 7.56 2.84
CA VAL A 85 -1.59 7.02 3.13
C VAL A 85 -2.66 7.97 2.57
N ASN A 86 -2.56 9.28 2.85
CA ASN A 86 -3.53 10.26 2.37
C ASN A 86 -3.58 10.37 0.84
N TRP A 87 -2.45 10.15 0.15
CA TRP A 87 -2.42 10.13 -1.30
C TRP A 87 -3.28 8.99 -1.87
N TRP A 88 -3.08 7.78 -1.36
CA TRP A 88 -3.79 6.59 -1.86
C TRP A 88 -5.24 6.53 -1.43
N THR A 89 -5.55 6.88 -0.18
CA THR A 89 -6.94 6.93 0.30
C THR A 89 -7.71 8.10 -0.32
N GLY A 90 -7.04 9.21 -0.63
CA GLY A 90 -7.62 10.32 -1.40
C GLY A 90 -7.99 9.92 -2.83
N TRP A 91 -7.18 9.06 -3.47
CA TRP A 91 -7.45 8.55 -4.81
C TRP A 91 -8.59 7.52 -4.83
N GLU A 92 -8.82 6.78 -3.76
CA GLU A 92 -9.97 5.87 -3.65
C GLU A 92 -11.31 6.60 -3.82
N GLY A 93 -11.41 7.86 -3.37
CA GLY A 93 -12.57 8.72 -3.61
C GLY A 93 -12.70 9.25 -5.04
N LEU A 94 -11.63 9.18 -5.83
CA LEU A 94 -11.59 9.60 -7.24
C LEU A 94 -11.60 8.43 -8.22
N ARG A 95 -11.62 7.18 -7.73
CA ARG A 95 -11.88 6.02 -8.59
C ARG A 95 -13.19 6.31 -9.30
N PRO A 96 -13.22 6.41 -10.64
CA PRO A 96 -14.47 6.57 -11.35
C PRO A 96 -15.36 5.45 -10.86
N THR A 97 -16.46 5.80 -10.20
CA THR A 97 -17.55 4.85 -10.03
C THR A 97 -17.84 4.43 -11.45
N MET A 98 -17.41 3.23 -11.84
CA MET A 98 -17.84 2.65 -13.09
C MET A 98 -19.35 2.57 -12.91
N GLN A 99 -20.04 3.57 -13.44
CA GLN A 99 -21.46 3.48 -13.67
C GLN A 99 -21.54 2.29 -14.61
N THR A 100 -21.93 1.15 -14.05
CA THR A 100 -22.51 0.06 -14.78
C THR A 100 -23.61 0.72 -15.60
N PHE A 101 -23.32 0.98 -16.87
CA PHE A 101 -24.35 1.20 -17.86
C PHE A 101 -25.17 -0.07 -17.80
N THR A 102 -26.26 -0.04 -17.04
CA THR A 102 -27.37 -0.95 -17.22
C THR A 102 -27.83 -0.67 -18.63
N THR A 103 -27.36 -1.48 -19.58
CA THR A 103 -28.08 -1.68 -20.82
C THR A 103 -29.44 -2.20 -20.41
N ASP A 104 -30.42 -1.30 -20.35
CA ASP A 104 -31.82 -1.66 -20.44
C ASP A 104 -31.99 -2.35 -21.80
N GLU A 105 -31.80 -3.66 -21.79
CA GLU A 105 -32.38 -4.54 -22.79
C GLU A 105 -33.89 -4.52 -22.60
N THR A 106 -34.54 -3.46 -23.08
CA THR A 106 -36.00 -3.46 -23.28
C THR A 106 -36.27 -4.28 -24.54
N SER A 107 -36.19 -5.60 -24.41
CA SER A 107 -36.75 -6.52 -25.38
C SER A 107 -38.29 -6.49 -25.31
N SER A 108 -38.86 -6.07 -26.44
CA SER A 108 -40.10 -6.56 -27.05
C SER A 108 -41.46 -6.12 -26.49
N SER A 109 -42.21 -5.40 -27.33
CA SER A 109 -43.40 -6.02 -27.96
C SER A 109 -43.65 -5.37 -29.32
N PHE A 110 -43.42 -6.15 -30.38
CA PHE A 110 -43.85 -5.83 -31.74
C PHE A 110 -45.13 -6.64 -31.97
N THR A 111 -46.28 -5.96 -32.02
CA THR A 111 -47.59 -6.56 -32.29
C THR A 111 -47.84 -6.55 -33.79
N TRP A 112 -48.11 -7.72 -34.37
CA TRP A 112 -48.54 -7.85 -35.77
C TRP A 112 -50.04 -7.54 -35.86
N GLU A 113 -50.39 -6.49 -36.62
CA GLU A 113 -51.70 -6.34 -37.28
C GLU A 113 -51.48 -6.27 -38.79
#